data_AF-A0A837IDZ3-F1
#
_entry.id   AF-A0A837IDZ3-F1
#
_cell.length_a   1.000
_cell.length_b   1.000
_cell.length_c   1.000
_cell.angle_alpha   90.00
_cell.angle_beta   90.00
_cell.angle_gamma   90.00
#
_symmetry.space_group_name_H-M   'P 1'
#
loop_
_entity.id
_entity.type
_entity.pdbx_description
1 polymer ?
#
loop_
_entity_poly.entity_id
_entity_poly.type
_entity_poly.pdbx_seq_one_letter_code
_entity_poly.pdbx_strand_id
1 'polypeptide(L)' 'MDKVISMLGSGEYCIDIVHQSLAVQAALKKADNEVLKNHLETCVSDSIKKGDSKEAIGEVMQVLKKR' A
#
# COMPACT_ATOMS: atom_id res chain seq x y z
N MET A 1 4.09 -1.53 13.15
CA MET A 1 5.27 -2.44 13.04
C MET A 1 5.87 -2.77 14.39
N ASP A 2 5.80 -1.85 15.37
CA ASP A 2 6.38 -1.97 16.71
C ASP A 2 6.13 -3.31 17.42
N LYS A 3 4.94 -3.89 17.26
CA LYS A 3 4.64 -5.21 17.83
C LYS A 3 5.57 -6.31 17.27
N VAL A 4 5.82 -6.37 15.96
CA VAL A 4 6.72 -7.36 15.36
C VAL A 4 8.15 -7.19 15.90
N ILE A 5 8.60 -5.94 16.03
CA ILE A 5 9.93 -5.61 16.58
C ILE A 5 10.03 -6.02 18.06
N SER A 6 9.00 -5.76 18.84
CA SER A 6 8.93 -6.17 20.26
C SER A 6 8.95 -7.70 20.42
N MET A 7 8.25 -8.45 19.57
CA MET A 7 8.25 -9.92 19.61
C MET A 7 9.66 -10.48 19.35
N LEU A 8 10.41 -9.89 18.41
CA LEU A 8 11.81 -10.22 18.16
C LEU A 8 12.69 -9.95 19.38
N GLY A 9 12.58 -8.75 19.97
CA GLY A 9 13.37 -8.36 21.15
C GLY A 9 13.05 -9.19 22.40
N SER A 10 11.85 -9.76 22.48
CA SER A 10 11.39 -10.60 23.59
C SER A 10 11.68 -12.09 23.39
N GLY A 11 12.26 -12.49 22.25
CA GLY A 11 12.55 -13.88 21.94
C GLY A 11 11.31 -14.75 21.74
N GLU A 12 10.20 -14.18 21.25
CA GLU A 12 8.99 -14.95 20.93
C GLU A 12 9.25 -15.96 19.80
N TYR A 13 8.37 -16.97 19.67
CA TYR A 13 8.55 -18.05 18.71
C TYR A 13 8.58 -17.53 17.27
N CYS A 14 9.61 -17.93 16.51
CA CYS A 14 9.90 -17.38 15.19
C CYS A 14 8.72 -17.46 14.22
N ILE A 15 7.94 -18.54 14.26
CA ILE A 15 6.79 -18.72 13.37
C ILE A 15 5.67 -17.73 13.71
N ASP A 16 5.45 -17.41 14.98
CA ASP A 16 4.44 -16.44 15.39
C ASP A 16 4.82 -15.02 14.95
N ILE A 17 6.12 -14.69 15.02
CA ILE A 17 6.66 -13.43 14.49
C ILE A 17 6.42 -13.34 12.98
N VAL A 18 6.67 -14.42 12.24
CA VAL A 18 6.41 -14.49 10.80
C VAL A 18 4.92 -14.31 10.49
N HIS A 19 4.03 -14.98 11.22
CA HIS A 19 2.58 -14.80 11.05
C HIS A 19 2.14 -13.37 11.32
N GLN A 20 2.63 -12.75 12.40
CA GLN A 20 2.31 -11.36 12.72
C GLN A 20 2.85 -10.39 11.65
N SER A 21 4.05 -10.63 11.12
CA SER A 21 4.62 -9.85 10.03
C SER A 21 3.77 -9.95 8.76
N LEU A 22 3.35 -11.17 8.38
CA LEU A 22 2.47 -11.39 7.23
C LEU A 22 1.11 -10.70 7.39
N ALA A 23 0.55 -10.69 8.60
CA ALA A 23 -0.70 -9.99 8.90
C ALA A 23 -0.55 -8.46 8.68
N VAL A 24 0.56 -7.88 9.13
CA VAL A 24 0.87 -6.45 8.89
C VAL A 24 1.03 -6.17 7.41
N GLN A 25 1.75 -7.01 6.66
CA GLN A 25 1.91 -6.86 5.22
C GLN A 25 0.57 -6.92 4.47
N ALA A 26 -0.32 -7.84 4.86
CA ALA A 26 -1.66 -7.95 4.29
C ALA A 26 -2.50 -6.69 4.56
N ALA A 27 -2.42 -6.14 5.78
CA ALA A 27 -3.09 -4.90 6.14
C ALA A 27 -2.56 -3.70 5.34
N LEU A 28 -1.24 -3.58 5.16
CA LEU A 28 -0.64 -2.53 4.33
C LEU A 28 -1.08 -2.64 2.88
N LYS A 29 -1.05 -3.86 2.30
CA LYS A 29 -1.53 -4.10 0.93
C LYS A 29 -2.99 -3.67 0.74
N LYS A 30 -3.84 -3.91 1.75
CA LYS A 30 -5.23 -3.46 1.74
C LYS A 30 -5.30 -1.92 1.79
N ALA A 31 -4.56 -1.28 2.69
CA ALA A 31 -4.53 0.18 2.78
C ALA A 31 -4.06 0.83 1.46
N ASP A 32 -3.01 0.31 0.84
CA ASP A 32 -2.52 0.78 -0.45
C ASP A 32 -3.58 0.70 -1.55
N ASN A 33 -4.37 -0.39 -1.57
CA ASN A 33 -5.46 -0.54 -2.52
C ASN A 33 -6.56 0.50 -2.32
N GLU A 34 -6.95 0.77 -1.07
CA GLU A 34 -7.98 1.77 -0.76
C GLU A 34 -7.50 3.18 -1.12
N VAL A 35 -6.24 3.52 -0.80
CA VAL A 35 -5.64 4.82 -1.17
C VAL A 35 -5.60 4.98 -2.69
N LEU A 36 -5.13 3.95 -3.42
CA LEU A 36 -5.07 3.99 -4.88
C LEU A 36 -6.47 4.11 -5.50
N LYS A 37 -7.45 3.36 -4.99
CA LYS A 37 -8.84 3.46 -5.45
C LYS A 37 -9.37 4.89 -5.28
N ASN A 38 -9.23 5.47 -4.09
CA ASN A 38 -9.67 6.83 -3.83
C ASN A 38 -8.97 7.85 -4.75
N HIS A 39 -7.66 7.70 -4.98
CA HIS A 39 -6.91 8.55 -5.90
C HIS A 39 -7.41 8.45 -7.36
N LEU A 40 -7.75 7.23 -7.80
CA LEU A 40 -8.35 7.01 -9.13
C LEU A 40 -9.73 7.68 -9.25
N GLU A 41 -10.57 7.54 -8.23
CA GLU A 41 -11.94 8.07 -8.22
C GLU A 41 -11.99 9.61 -8.10
N THR A 42 -10.97 10.23 -7.49
CA THR A 42 -10.91 11.67 -7.23
C THR A 42 -9.90 12.38 -8.14
N CYS A 43 -8.62 12.36 -7.78
CA CYS A 43 -7.55 13.11 -8.45
C CYS A 43 -7.44 12.76 -9.94
N VAL A 44 -7.35 11.47 -10.27
CA VAL A 44 -7.15 11.03 -11.67
C VAL A 44 -8.40 11.29 -12.50
N SER A 45 -9.58 10.98 -11.98
CA SER A 45 -10.87 11.29 -12.62
C SER A 45 -10.98 12.77 -12.99
N ASP A 46 -10.59 13.66 -12.07
CA ASP A 46 -10.64 15.10 -12.31
C ASP A 46 -9.57 15.59 -13.29
N SER A 47 -8.34 15.08 -13.23
CA SER A 47 -7.30 15.39 -14.21
C SER A 47 -7.69 14.95 -15.62
N ILE A 48 -8.31 13.77 -15.76
CA ILE A 48 -8.82 13.30 -17.06
C ILE A 48 -9.87 14.27 -17.62
N LYS A 49 -10.82 14.73 -16.79
CA LYS A 49 -11.84 15.71 -17.20
C LYS A 49 -11.23 17.06 -17.62
N LYS A 50 -10.07 17.43 -17.06
CA LYS A 50 -9.35 18.66 -17.39
C LYS A 50 -8.46 18.56 -18.63
N GLY A 51 -8.31 17.35 -19.20
CA GLY A 51 -7.49 17.12 -20.39
C GLY A 51 -6.09 16.56 -20.11
N ASP A 52 -5.73 16.39 -18.83
CA ASP A 52 -4.38 15.98 -18.39
C ASP A 52 -4.24 14.45 -18.25
N SER A 53 -4.95 13.70 -19.09
CA SER A 53 -5.08 12.25 -18.97
C SER A 53 -3.75 11.50 -19.08
N LYS A 54 -2.83 11.95 -19.94
CA LYS A 54 -1.52 11.31 -20.14
C LYS A 54 -0.64 11.38 -18.89
N GLU A 55 -0.62 12.53 -18.23
CA GLU A 55 0.16 12.75 -17.01
C GLU A 55 -0.40 11.91 -15.86
N ALA A 56 -1.72 11.98 -15.64
CA ALA A 56 -2.39 11.24 -14.57
C ALA A 56 -2.24 9.71 -14.74
N ILE A 57 -2.37 9.18 -15.96
CA ILE A 57 -2.11 7.75 -16.23
C ILE A 57 -0.63 7.42 -16.00
N GLY A 58 0.28 8.30 -16.40
CA GLY A 58 1.72 8.13 -16.19
C GLY A 58 2.08 7.97 -14.71
N GLU A 59 1.52 8.81 -13.83
CA GLU A 59 1.69 8.74 -12.38
C GLU A 59 1.22 7.39 -11.83
N VAL A 60 -0.01 6.98 -12.16
CA VAL A 60 -0.57 5.68 -11.72
C VAL A 60 0.31 4.52 -12.17
N MET A 61 0.79 4.55 -13.42
CA MET A 61 1.66 3.51 -13.95
C MET A 61 3.02 3.44 -13.22
N GLN A 62 3.55 4.56 -12.74
CA GLN A 62 4.78 4.56 -11.93
C GLN A 62 4.56 3.88 -10.58
N VAL A 63 3.41 4.10 -9.94
CA VAL A 63 3.06 3.43 -8.68
C VAL A 63 2.90 1.92 -8.89
N LEU A 64 2.19 1.52 -9.95
CA LEU A 64 1.98 0.09 -10.26
C LEU A 64 3.28 -0.65 -10.61
N LYS A 65 4.26 0.01 -11.24
CA LYS A 65 5.58 -0.58 -11.52
C LYS A 65 6.44 -0.83 -10.27
N LYS A 66 6.16 -0.13 -9.16
CA LYS A 66 6.88 -0.28 -7.89
C LYS A 66 6.26 -1.36 -6.98
N ARG A 67 5.12 -1.93 -7.38
CA ARG A 67 4.46 -3.03 -6.68
C ARG A 67 5.02 -4.39 -7.05
#